data_AF-A0AAN8HC63-F1
#
_entry.id   AF-A0AAN8HC63-F1
#
_cell.length_a   1.000
_cell.length_b   1.000
_cell.length_c   1.000
_cell.angle_alpha   90.00
_cell.angle_beta   90.00
_cell.angle_gamma   90.00
#
_symmetry.space_group_name_H-M   'P 1'
#
loop_
_entity.id
_entity.type
_entity.pdbx_description
1 polymer ?
#
loop_
_entity_poly.entity_id
_entity_poly.type
_entity_poly.pdbx_seq_one_letter_code
_entity_poly.pdbx_strand_id
1 'polypeptide(L)'
;MRLHRMLSLVIVAGLLAFASGKPCETQTSNSELHISLNKNLLRSLETQEGLPNPSVHLALRLSNFHNLAMESEHLNKLKNDLHNDIQSSLSNSQSVVGLLSLYTLALKSSCYDLNTITFTVSERSETLLTHLKKQMEQEKEHIAFSHRPLTNYYQYSLGVLALCVSGIRVNHHVSNKLIKAAEHEKFKHGDTESTDTYAMAGMALQCVKDAGSHVQNAAELDTVLSKIQQKLLASRRNDGHIGNEFSTGLAVQALLAMGAPVSECAASMEAMRTDARNNRYNNAMAISQVLPALQQKSYLTVKSKECLNDDDTLVLEPIDPMVVLPSQTKVTVTVEVVTSSGAAALYSVEVPKGSSLLEALGLLKMKNVGFTFDKESSLWGPFLSVVNGEQARQSDRRYWHLSSDGTALSEGVTDFKIDAAQKITLKNTIY
;
A
#
# COMPACT_ATOMS: atom_id res chain seq x y z
N MET A 1 -16.93 68.20 55.35
CA MET A 1 -17.40 69.31 54.49
C MET A 1 -17.12 68.92 53.04
N ARG A 2 -18.06 69.21 52.13
CA ARG A 2 -17.96 69.12 50.65
C ARG A 2 -16.61 69.72 50.16
N LEU A 3 -16.00 69.44 49.00
CA LEU A 3 -16.52 69.24 47.64
C LEU A 3 -15.34 68.98 46.66
N HIS A 4 -15.52 68.04 45.71
CA HIS A 4 -15.15 68.07 44.27
C HIS A 4 -13.71 67.91 43.70
N ARG A 5 -13.66 66.92 42.77
CA ARG A 5 -13.11 66.91 41.37
C ARG A 5 -11.57 66.99 41.17
N MET A 6 -10.91 66.32 40.22
CA MET A 6 -11.23 65.59 38.97
C MET A 6 -10.22 64.42 38.80
N LEU A 7 -10.60 63.22 38.36
CA LEU A 7 -10.76 62.73 36.97
C LEU A 7 -9.48 62.74 36.11
N SER A 8 -8.87 61.56 35.93
CA SER A 8 -8.30 61.07 34.67
C SER A 8 -7.97 59.58 34.81
N LEU A 9 -8.89 58.73 34.35
CA LEU A 9 -8.69 57.29 34.22
C LEU A 9 -8.33 57.01 32.76
N VAL A 10 -7.09 56.62 32.49
CA VAL A 10 -6.66 56.16 31.16
C VAL A 10 -6.97 54.67 31.07
N ILE A 11 -8.00 54.30 30.30
CA ILE A 11 -8.31 52.91 29.96
C ILE A 11 -7.51 52.55 28.71
N VAL A 12 -6.49 51.71 28.87
CA VAL A 12 -5.82 51.05 27.74
C VAL A 12 -6.66 49.83 27.37
N ALA A 13 -7.45 49.95 26.31
CA ALA A 13 -8.13 48.81 25.69
C ALA A 13 -7.11 48.05 24.82
N GLY A 14 -6.60 46.93 25.32
CA GLY A 14 -5.81 45.99 24.53
C GLY A 14 -6.71 45.24 23.56
N LEU A 15 -6.56 45.50 22.26
CA LEU A 15 -7.14 44.71 21.18
C LEU A 15 -6.45 43.34 21.14
N LEU A 16 -7.08 42.33 21.74
CA LEU A 16 -6.77 40.93 21.47
C LEU A 16 -7.27 40.62 20.05
N ALA A 17 -6.36 40.65 19.09
CA ALA A 17 -6.58 40.06 17.78
C ALA A 17 -6.71 38.54 17.97
N PHE A 18 -7.95 38.06 18.04
CA PHE A 18 -8.23 36.65 17.80
C PHE A 18 -7.90 36.37 16.34
N ALA A 19 -6.68 35.87 16.11
CA ALA A 19 -6.38 35.16 14.88
C ALA A 19 -7.37 33.99 14.82
N SER A 20 -8.36 34.10 13.94
CA SER A 20 -9.30 33.04 13.60
C SER A 20 -8.51 31.91 12.95
N GLY A 21 -7.93 31.03 13.76
CA GLY A 21 -7.48 29.73 13.30
C GLY A 21 -8.67 29.02 12.66
N LYS A 22 -8.44 28.39 11.50
CA LYS A 22 -9.44 27.52 10.87
C LYS A 22 -9.98 26.54 11.93
N PRO A 23 -11.30 26.35 12.05
CA PRO A 23 -11.85 25.44 13.03
C PRO A 23 -11.27 24.04 12.81
N CYS A 24 -10.78 23.41 13.88
CA CYS A 24 -10.46 21.98 13.86
C CYS A 24 -11.68 21.21 13.34
N GLU A 25 -11.49 20.42 12.28
CA GLU A 25 -12.53 19.60 11.70
C GLU A 25 -13.14 18.67 12.75
N THR A 26 -14.46 18.57 12.73
CA THR A 26 -15.24 17.83 13.73
C THR A 26 -15.14 16.33 13.52
N GLN A 27 -15.32 15.53 14.58
CA GLN A 27 -15.37 14.06 14.51
C GLN A 27 -16.35 13.54 13.45
N THR A 28 -17.41 14.31 13.16
CA THR A 28 -18.40 14.02 12.10
C THR A 28 -17.78 14.01 10.70
N SER A 29 -16.95 15.00 10.35
CA SER A 29 -16.33 15.08 9.01
C SER A 29 -15.38 13.91 8.74
N ASN A 30 -14.66 13.47 9.77
CA ASN A 30 -13.78 12.31 9.66
C ASN A 30 -14.57 11.01 9.48
N SER A 31 -15.74 10.90 10.13
CA SER A 31 -16.65 9.76 9.95
C SER A 31 -17.18 9.67 8.53
N GLU A 32 -17.61 10.80 7.94
CA GLU A 32 -18.09 10.85 6.55
C GLU A 32 -17.00 10.45 5.55
N LEU A 33 -15.76 10.91 5.76
CA LEU A 33 -14.61 10.51 4.93
C LEU A 33 -14.36 9.00 5.01
N HIS A 34 -14.39 8.42 6.21
CA HIS A 34 -14.21 6.97 6.38
C HIS A 34 -15.32 6.17 5.67
N ILE A 35 -16.58 6.61 5.78
CA ILE A 35 -17.71 6.01 5.08
C ILE A 35 -17.49 6.09 3.56
N SER A 36 -17.08 7.27 3.05
CA SER A 36 -16.80 7.47 1.62
C SER A 36 -15.71 6.52 1.11
N LEU A 37 -14.58 6.38 1.83
CA LEU A 37 -13.51 5.46 1.46
C LEU A 37 -13.96 4.00 1.46
N ASN A 38 -14.79 3.58 2.43
CA ASN A 38 -15.36 2.23 2.44
C ASN A 38 -16.30 1.99 1.26
N LYS A 39 -17.17 2.95 0.94
CA LYS A 39 -18.03 2.89 -0.25
C LYS A 39 -17.20 2.78 -1.53
N ASN A 40 -16.09 3.51 -1.63
CA ASN A 40 -15.19 3.42 -2.79
C ASN A 40 -14.57 2.02 -2.91
N LEU A 41 -14.13 1.41 -1.80
CA LEU A 41 -13.66 0.03 -1.81
C LEU A 41 -14.75 -0.96 -2.21
N LEU A 42 -15.96 -0.84 -1.65
CA LEU A 42 -17.08 -1.72 -2.01
C LEU A 42 -17.46 -1.60 -3.50
N ARG A 43 -17.54 -0.38 -4.03
CA ARG A 43 -17.77 -0.15 -5.48
C ARG A 43 -16.67 -0.76 -6.33
N SER A 44 -15.42 -0.73 -5.86
CA SER A 44 -14.32 -1.36 -6.59
C SER A 44 -14.48 -2.88 -6.74
N LEU A 45 -15.25 -3.54 -5.86
CA LEU A 45 -15.55 -4.98 -5.95
C LEU A 45 -16.51 -5.30 -7.11
N GLU A 46 -17.41 -4.37 -7.45
CA GLU A 46 -18.38 -4.52 -8.54
C GLU A 46 -17.71 -4.31 -9.90
N THR A 47 -16.75 -3.39 -9.97
CA THR A 47 -16.03 -3.04 -11.20
C THR A 47 -14.68 -3.74 -11.33
N GLN A 48 -14.35 -4.67 -10.44
CA GLN A 48 -13.03 -5.30 -10.43
C GLN A 48 -12.85 -6.17 -11.68
N GLU A 49 -11.86 -5.81 -12.50
CA GLU A 49 -11.37 -6.66 -13.57
C GLU A 49 -10.19 -7.52 -13.09
N GLY A 50 -10.20 -8.80 -13.45
CA GLY A 50 -9.13 -9.74 -13.10
C GLY A 50 -9.33 -10.43 -11.74
N LEU A 51 -8.21 -10.78 -11.09
CA LEU A 51 -8.23 -11.55 -9.84
C LEU A 51 -8.71 -10.70 -8.65
N PRO A 52 -9.45 -11.31 -7.69
CA PRO A 52 -9.91 -10.59 -6.50
C PRO A 52 -8.75 -10.12 -5.62
N ASN A 53 -8.85 -8.91 -5.04
CA ASN A 53 -7.74 -8.28 -4.33
C ASN A 53 -7.85 -8.54 -2.81
N PRO A 54 -7.00 -9.39 -2.22
CA PRO A 54 -7.08 -9.72 -0.80
C PRO A 54 -6.77 -8.54 0.13
N SER A 55 -6.01 -7.53 -0.32
CA SER A 55 -5.74 -6.33 0.48
C SER A 55 -6.99 -5.46 0.62
N VAL A 56 -7.77 -5.33 -0.46
CA VAL A 56 -9.06 -4.62 -0.43
C VAL A 56 -10.01 -5.30 0.56
N HIS A 57 -10.14 -6.62 0.47
CA HIS A 57 -10.94 -7.40 1.41
C HIS A 57 -10.47 -7.23 2.86
N LEU A 58 -9.16 -7.32 3.10
CA LEU A 58 -8.55 -7.12 4.41
C LEU A 58 -8.89 -5.73 4.98
N ALA A 59 -8.83 -4.68 4.17
CA ALA A 59 -9.15 -3.33 4.60
C ALA A 59 -10.63 -3.15 4.96
N LEU A 60 -11.54 -3.74 4.17
CA LEU A 60 -12.98 -3.77 4.46
C LEU A 60 -13.25 -4.48 5.79
N ARG A 61 -12.64 -5.65 6.01
CA ARG A 61 -12.79 -6.41 7.27
C ARG A 61 -12.15 -5.75 8.49
N LEU A 62 -11.09 -4.98 8.28
CA LEU A 62 -10.50 -4.14 9.32
C LEU A 62 -11.29 -2.85 9.54
N SER A 63 -12.25 -2.50 8.68
CA SER A 63 -13.04 -1.28 8.84
C SER A 63 -13.94 -1.33 10.09
N ASN A 64 -14.59 -0.21 10.41
CA ASN A 64 -15.72 -0.15 11.35
C ASN A 64 -17.08 -0.18 10.62
N PHE A 65 -17.09 -0.04 9.29
CA PHE A 65 -18.30 0.04 8.48
C PHE A 65 -18.32 -1.14 7.51
N HIS A 66 -19.37 -1.95 7.54
CA HIS A 66 -19.44 -3.18 6.77
C HIS A 66 -20.65 -3.26 5.85
N ASN A 67 -20.44 -3.96 4.74
CA ASN A 67 -21.50 -4.56 3.94
C ASN A 67 -21.20 -6.06 3.86
N LEU A 68 -21.73 -6.83 4.81
CA LEU A 68 -21.37 -8.23 5.00
C LEU A 68 -21.76 -9.10 3.81
N ALA A 69 -22.81 -8.72 3.07
CA ALA A 69 -23.22 -9.41 1.86
C ALA A 69 -22.14 -9.31 0.76
N MET A 70 -21.71 -8.10 0.40
CA MET A 70 -20.68 -7.87 -0.61
C MET A 70 -19.31 -8.41 -0.16
N GLU A 71 -18.96 -8.22 1.12
CA GLU A 71 -17.73 -8.77 1.69
C GLU A 71 -17.73 -10.31 1.61
N SER A 72 -18.83 -10.97 1.95
CA SER A 72 -18.97 -12.43 1.84
C SER A 72 -18.87 -12.92 0.40
N GLU A 73 -19.48 -12.22 -0.55
CA GLU A 73 -19.33 -12.52 -1.98
C GLU A 73 -17.87 -12.41 -2.43
N HIS A 74 -17.18 -11.34 -2.03
CA HIS A 74 -15.78 -11.14 -2.38
C HIS A 74 -14.86 -12.18 -1.73
N LEU A 75 -15.13 -12.57 -0.48
CA LEU A 75 -14.44 -13.66 0.20
C LEU A 75 -14.57 -14.98 -0.58
N ASN A 76 -15.75 -15.26 -1.14
CA ASN A 76 -15.95 -16.44 -1.98
C ASN A 76 -15.14 -16.36 -3.28
N LYS A 77 -15.06 -15.19 -3.93
CA LYS A 77 -14.17 -14.98 -5.08
C LYS A 77 -12.70 -15.22 -4.70
N LEU A 78 -12.24 -14.72 -3.54
CA LEU A 78 -10.88 -15.01 -3.06
C LEU A 78 -10.63 -16.51 -2.88
N LYS A 79 -11.59 -17.23 -2.28
CA LYS A 79 -11.48 -18.67 -2.01
C LYS A 79 -11.58 -19.56 -3.25
N ASN A 80 -12.11 -19.03 -4.35
CA ASN A 80 -12.24 -19.75 -5.60
C ASN A 80 -11.18 -19.27 -6.61
N ASP A 81 -11.32 -18.05 -7.10
CA ASP A 81 -10.55 -17.55 -8.24
C ASP A 81 -9.08 -17.31 -7.86
N LEU A 82 -8.84 -16.54 -6.79
CA LEU A 82 -7.48 -16.29 -6.31
C LEU A 82 -6.83 -17.55 -5.74
N HIS A 83 -7.59 -18.40 -5.04
CA HIS A 83 -7.08 -19.68 -4.56
C HIS A 83 -6.57 -20.56 -5.71
N ASN A 84 -7.34 -20.68 -6.79
CA ASN A 84 -6.97 -21.45 -7.97
C ASN A 84 -5.75 -20.86 -8.68
N ASP A 85 -5.66 -19.53 -8.79
CA ASP A 85 -4.50 -18.84 -9.34
C ASP A 85 -3.23 -19.11 -8.53
N ILE A 86 -3.29 -18.95 -7.21
CA ILE A 86 -2.19 -19.29 -6.29
C ILE A 86 -1.78 -20.76 -6.43
N GLN A 87 -2.75 -21.68 -6.52
CA GLN A 87 -2.46 -23.11 -6.70
C GLN A 87 -1.73 -23.38 -8.03
N SER A 88 -2.15 -22.71 -9.09
CA SER A 88 -1.49 -22.77 -10.41
C SER A 88 -0.06 -22.24 -10.34
N SER A 89 0.15 -21.07 -9.73
CA SER A 89 1.49 -20.50 -9.54
C SER A 89 2.40 -21.38 -8.70
N LEU A 90 1.89 -21.96 -7.60
CA LEU A 90 2.62 -22.91 -6.78
C LEU A 90 3.02 -24.16 -7.57
N SER A 91 2.11 -24.70 -8.38
CA SER A 91 2.37 -25.86 -9.25
C SER A 91 3.44 -25.57 -10.31
N ASN A 92 3.53 -24.32 -10.75
CA ASN A 92 4.55 -23.82 -11.67
C ASN A 92 5.82 -23.32 -10.97
N SER A 93 5.99 -23.59 -9.67
CA SER A 93 7.15 -23.18 -8.86
C SER A 93 7.42 -21.67 -8.87
N GLN A 94 6.37 -20.86 -9.03
CA GLN A 94 6.47 -19.40 -8.92
C GLN A 94 6.40 -18.97 -7.45
N SER A 95 7.13 -17.90 -7.10
CA SER A 95 7.03 -17.35 -5.75
C SER A 95 5.69 -16.62 -5.59
N VAL A 96 4.93 -17.02 -4.57
CA VAL A 96 3.60 -16.47 -4.24
C VAL A 96 3.56 -15.85 -2.84
N VAL A 97 4.71 -15.67 -2.18
CA VAL A 97 4.79 -15.30 -0.75
C VAL A 97 3.92 -14.10 -0.42
N GLY A 98 4.05 -12.99 -1.16
CA GLY A 98 3.25 -11.79 -0.89
C GLY A 98 1.75 -12.02 -1.03
N LEU A 99 1.33 -12.67 -2.12
CA LEU A 99 -0.07 -12.91 -2.42
C LEU A 99 -0.70 -13.92 -1.45
N LEU A 100 0.01 -15.01 -1.16
CA LEU A 100 -0.38 -16.03 -0.19
C LEU A 100 -0.51 -15.44 1.22
N SER A 101 0.36 -14.50 1.58
CA SER A 101 0.32 -13.80 2.86
C SER A 101 -0.89 -12.87 2.96
N LEU A 102 -1.17 -12.06 1.94
CA LEU A 102 -2.39 -11.23 1.91
C LEU A 102 -3.66 -12.08 1.92
N TYR A 103 -3.69 -13.18 1.15
CA TYR A 103 -4.81 -14.12 1.16
C TYR A 103 -5.03 -14.70 2.56
N THR A 104 -3.96 -15.08 3.26
CA THR A 104 -4.02 -15.53 4.67
C THR A 104 -4.60 -14.46 5.58
N LEU A 105 -4.13 -13.21 5.47
CA LEU A 105 -4.64 -12.08 6.28
C LEU A 105 -6.11 -11.80 5.99
N ALA A 106 -6.52 -11.81 4.72
CA ALA A 106 -7.90 -11.60 4.31
C ALA A 106 -8.84 -12.67 4.91
N LEU A 107 -8.50 -13.95 4.76
CA LEU A 107 -9.26 -15.06 5.36
C LEU A 107 -9.35 -14.93 6.89
N LYS A 108 -8.22 -14.64 7.55
CA LYS A 108 -8.16 -14.47 9.01
C LYS A 108 -9.01 -13.29 9.48
N SER A 109 -9.01 -12.18 8.75
CA SER A 109 -9.84 -11.00 9.06
C SER A 109 -11.34 -11.24 8.90
N SER A 110 -11.73 -12.26 8.13
CA SER A 110 -13.10 -12.79 8.05
C SER A 110 -13.38 -13.91 9.05
N CYS A 111 -12.49 -14.13 10.02
CA CYS A 111 -12.60 -15.19 11.03
C CYS A 111 -12.77 -16.60 10.42
N TYR A 112 -12.23 -16.81 9.22
CA TYR A 112 -12.27 -18.10 8.54
C TYR A 112 -11.26 -19.08 9.16
N ASP A 113 -11.63 -20.35 9.27
CA ASP A 113 -10.70 -21.38 9.77
C ASP A 113 -9.66 -21.73 8.69
N LEU A 114 -8.45 -21.23 8.89
CA LEU A 114 -7.32 -21.42 7.97
C LEU A 114 -6.87 -22.88 7.84
N ASN A 115 -7.24 -23.76 8.78
CA ASN A 115 -6.91 -25.20 8.69
C ASN A 115 -7.73 -25.92 7.62
N THR A 116 -8.87 -25.34 7.20
CA THR A 116 -9.74 -25.90 6.17
C THR A 116 -9.27 -25.59 4.75
N ILE A 117 -8.34 -24.64 4.59
CA ILE A 117 -7.80 -24.26 3.28
C ILE A 117 -6.57 -25.11 2.98
N THR A 118 -6.61 -25.86 1.88
CA THR A 118 -5.52 -26.69 1.40
C THR A 118 -5.15 -26.34 -0.04
N PHE A 119 -3.88 -26.49 -0.39
CA PHE A 119 -3.42 -26.44 -1.78
C PHE A 119 -2.85 -27.79 -2.14
N THR A 120 -3.20 -28.27 -3.33
CA THR A 120 -2.67 -29.51 -3.91
C THR A 120 -1.62 -29.16 -4.95
N VAL A 121 -0.37 -29.47 -4.63
CA VAL A 121 0.80 -29.19 -5.48
C VAL A 121 1.56 -30.49 -5.68
N SER A 122 1.77 -30.90 -6.94
CA SER A 122 2.45 -32.17 -7.29
C SER A 122 1.89 -33.38 -6.52
N GLU A 123 0.55 -33.54 -6.54
CA GLU A 123 -0.20 -34.63 -5.88
C GLU A 123 -0.13 -34.65 -4.34
N ARG A 124 0.45 -33.62 -3.71
CA ARG A 124 0.48 -33.46 -2.25
C ARG A 124 -0.44 -32.32 -1.82
N SER A 125 -1.40 -32.65 -0.96
CA SER A 125 -2.30 -31.66 -0.35
C SER A 125 -1.74 -31.22 1.00
N GLU A 126 -1.54 -29.92 1.19
CA GLU A 126 -1.09 -29.35 2.46
C GLU A 126 -1.88 -28.09 2.79
N THR A 127 -1.97 -27.77 4.08
CA THR A 127 -2.71 -26.58 4.53
C THR A 127 -2.04 -25.28 4.06
N LEU A 128 -2.84 -24.23 3.92
CA LEU A 128 -2.39 -22.86 3.59
C LEU A 128 -1.17 -22.42 4.40
N LEU A 129 -1.23 -22.59 5.73
CA LEU A 129 -0.16 -22.17 6.64
C LEU A 129 1.09 -23.05 6.50
N THR A 130 0.94 -24.33 6.12
CA THR A 130 2.08 -25.21 5.83
C THR A 130 2.81 -24.76 4.57
N HIS A 131 2.06 -24.44 3.50
CA HIS A 131 2.63 -23.89 2.28
C HIS A 131 3.33 -22.55 2.53
N LEU A 132 2.72 -21.65 3.29
CA LEU A 132 3.35 -20.36 3.63
C LEU A 132 4.67 -20.56 4.40
N LYS A 133 4.72 -21.49 5.36
CA LYS A 133 5.99 -21.84 6.05
C LYS A 133 7.06 -22.33 5.07
N LYS A 134 6.71 -23.17 4.10
CA LYS A 134 7.66 -23.67 3.09
C LYS A 134 8.17 -22.57 2.18
N GLN A 135 7.28 -21.70 1.71
CA GLN A 135 7.66 -20.54 0.90
C GLN A 135 8.61 -19.61 1.66
N MET A 136 8.36 -19.38 2.96
CA MET A 136 9.28 -18.59 3.81
C MET A 136 10.64 -19.27 4.02
N GLU A 137 10.69 -20.61 4.05
CA GLU A 137 11.94 -21.36 4.11
C GLU A 137 12.75 -21.19 2.82
N GLN A 138 12.11 -21.27 1.66
CA GLN A 138 12.73 -21.03 0.35
C GLN A 138 13.29 -19.61 0.23
N GLU A 139 12.52 -18.60 0.67
CA GLU A 139 12.99 -17.22 0.75
C GLU A 139 14.23 -17.09 1.63
N LYS A 140 14.24 -17.73 2.81
CA LYS A 140 15.40 -17.72 3.71
C LYS A 140 16.63 -18.37 3.07
N GLU A 141 16.46 -19.52 2.41
CA GLU A 141 17.55 -20.23 1.72
C GLU A 141 18.13 -19.37 0.60
N HIS A 142 17.27 -18.69 -0.16
CA HIS A 142 17.72 -17.77 -1.19
C HIS A 142 18.45 -16.56 -0.63
N ILE A 143 18.07 -16.03 0.54
CA ILE A 143 18.84 -14.98 1.24
C ILE A 143 20.24 -15.49 1.62
N ALA A 144 20.36 -16.75 2.05
CA ALA A 144 21.66 -17.32 2.41
C ALA A 144 22.60 -17.40 1.19
N PHE A 145 22.05 -17.75 0.02
CA PHE A 145 22.82 -17.90 -1.21
C PHE A 145 23.09 -16.58 -1.95
N SER A 146 22.10 -15.71 -2.05
CA SER A 146 22.14 -14.50 -2.91
C SER A 146 22.20 -13.18 -2.13
N HIS A 147 22.21 -13.25 -0.79
CA HIS A 147 22.11 -12.12 0.15
C HIS A 147 20.81 -11.31 0.06
N ARG A 148 19.78 -11.85 -0.62
CA ARG A 148 18.45 -11.23 -0.79
C ARG A 148 17.33 -12.28 -0.95
N PRO A 149 16.08 -11.92 -0.64
CA PRO A 149 14.92 -12.79 -0.86
C PRO A 149 14.74 -13.12 -2.35
N LEU A 150 14.02 -14.20 -2.65
CA LEU A 150 13.49 -14.53 -3.99
C LEU A 150 12.59 -13.41 -4.48
N THR A 151 11.78 -12.85 -3.58
CA THR A 151 10.89 -11.73 -3.86
C THR A 151 11.55 -10.40 -3.50
N ASN A 152 11.15 -9.81 -2.38
CA ASN A 152 11.68 -8.58 -1.80
C ASN A 152 11.41 -8.60 -0.28
N TYR A 153 12.08 -7.73 0.48
CA TYR A 153 11.92 -7.72 1.94
C TYR A 153 10.51 -7.29 2.39
N TYR A 154 9.74 -6.59 1.56
CA TYR A 154 8.34 -6.28 1.85
C TYR A 154 7.50 -7.57 1.90
N GLN A 155 7.58 -8.41 0.86
CA GLN A 155 6.87 -9.69 0.80
C GLN A 155 7.38 -10.67 1.87
N TYR A 156 8.69 -10.70 2.11
CA TYR A 156 9.28 -11.48 3.21
C TYR A 156 8.69 -11.08 4.57
N SER A 157 8.61 -9.78 4.84
CA SER A 157 8.01 -9.25 6.06
C SER A 157 6.54 -9.58 6.17
N LEU A 158 5.80 -9.50 5.06
CA LEU A 158 4.38 -9.83 5.00
C LEU A 158 4.13 -11.32 5.32
N GLY A 159 5.00 -12.23 4.87
CA GLY A 159 4.94 -13.64 5.23
C GLY A 159 5.24 -13.93 6.69
N VAL A 160 6.22 -13.25 7.28
CA VAL A 160 6.47 -13.29 8.74
C VAL A 160 5.24 -12.80 9.51
N LEU A 161 4.66 -11.68 9.09
CA LEU A 161 3.47 -11.10 9.71
C LEU A 161 2.28 -12.05 9.62
N ALA A 162 1.97 -12.57 8.43
CA ALA A 162 0.83 -13.46 8.19
C ALA A 162 0.91 -14.75 9.02
N LEU A 163 2.08 -15.37 9.14
CA LEU A 163 2.28 -16.51 10.03
C LEU A 163 2.03 -16.13 11.49
N CYS A 164 2.63 -15.02 11.94
CA CYS A 164 2.54 -14.59 13.33
C CYS A 164 1.11 -14.25 13.77
N VAL A 165 0.38 -13.45 12.98
CA VAL A 165 -1.01 -13.08 13.33
C VAL A 165 -1.97 -14.26 13.25
N SER A 166 -1.61 -15.30 12.50
CA SER A 166 -2.34 -16.57 12.42
C SER A 166 -2.04 -17.51 13.60
N GLY A 167 -1.27 -17.07 14.60
CA GLY A 167 -0.91 -17.88 15.77
C GLY A 167 0.16 -18.94 15.48
N ILE A 168 0.83 -18.87 14.33
CA ILE A 168 1.90 -19.79 13.96
C ILE A 168 3.24 -19.23 14.43
N ARG A 169 3.98 -20.04 15.20
CA ARG A 169 5.35 -19.71 15.59
C ARG A 169 6.23 -19.61 14.34
N VAL A 170 6.77 -18.42 14.11
CA VAL A 170 7.72 -18.16 13.02
C VAL A 170 9.05 -18.84 13.33
N ASN A 171 9.66 -19.50 12.34
CA ASN A 171 10.99 -20.07 12.48
C ASN A 171 11.99 -18.97 12.85
N HIS A 172 12.75 -19.19 13.93
CA HIS A 172 13.68 -18.20 14.46
C HIS A 172 14.80 -17.83 13.46
N HIS A 173 15.16 -18.71 12.53
CA HIS A 173 16.10 -18.38 11.45
C HIS A 173 15.48 -17.47 10.38
N VAL A 174 14.17 -17.62 10.13
CA VAL A 174 13.41 -16.75 9.21
C VAL A 174 13.31 -15.35 9.80
N SER A 175 12.84 -15.22 11.04
CA SER A 175 12.79 -13.92 11.72
C SER A 175 14.18 -13.27 11.84
N ASN A 176 15.22 -14.05 12.15
CA ASN A 176 16.58 -13.52 12.24
C ASN A 176 17.09 -12.94 10.90
N LYS A 177 16.73 -13.50 9.74
CA LYS A 177 17.09 -12.88 8.45
C LYS A 177 16.47 -11.50 8.29
N LEU A 178 15.24 -11.30 8.75
CA LEU A 178 14.58 -10.00 8.72
C LEU A 178 15.20 -9.01 9.72
N ILE A 179 15.51 -9.47 10.94
CA ILE A 179 16.22 -8.66 11.95
C ILE A 179 17.56 -8.18 11.38
N LYS A 180 18.37 -9.09 10.83
CA LYS A 180 19.65 -8.75 10.20
C LYS A 180 19.51 -7.86 8.98
N ALA A 181 18.44 -7.98 8.20
CA ALA A 181 18.20 -7.08 7.08
C ALA A 181 17.91 -5.65 7.54
N ALA A 182 17.11 -5.48 8.59
CA ALA A 182 16.82 -4.18 9.19
C ALA A 182 18.05 -3.57 9.89
N GLU A 183 18.81 -4.38 10.63
CA GLU A 183 20.06 -3.96 11.30
C GLU A 183 21.05 -3.35 10.29
N HIS A 184 21.25 -4.04 9.16
CA HIS A 184 22.16 -3.63 8.10
C HIS A 184 21.52 -2.72 7.03
N GLU A 185 20.33 -2.17 7.28
CA GLU A 185 19.65 -1.21 6.40
C GLU A 185 19.49 -1.70 4.95
N LYS A 186 19.13 -2.99 4.79
CA LYS A 186 18.97 -3.64 3.48
C LYS A 186 17.62 -3.37 2.81
N PHE A 187 16.76 -2.56 3.42
CA PHE A 187 15.43 -2.22 2.90
C PHE A 187 15.53 -1.08 1.89
N LYS A 188 16.21 -1.35 0.78
CA LYS A 188 16.51 -0.39 -0.28
C LYS A 188 16.00 -0.88 -1.64
N HIS A 189 15.62 0.07 -2.48
CA HIS A 189 15.33 -0.11 -3.90
C HIS A 189 16.31 0.77 -4.69
N GLY A 190 17.37 0.15 -5.22
CA GLY A 190 18.55 0.88 -5.66
C GLY A 190 19.19 1.60 -4.47
N ASP A 191 19.41 2.91 -4.60
CA ASP A 191 20.00 3.74 -3.55
C ASP A 191 18.98 4.32 -2.55
N THR A 192 17.68 4.10 -2.78
CA THR A 192 16.60 4.72 -1.98
C THR A 192 16.08 3.75 -0.92
N GLU A 193 15.95 4.21 0.33
CA GLU A 193 15.30 3.42 1.38
C GLU A 193 13.79 3.31 1.15
N SER A 194 13.22 2.11 1.37
CA SER A 194 11.78 1.85 1.20
C SER A 194 11.05 1.97 2.53
N THR A 195 10.28 3.06 2.68
CA THR A 195 9.41 3.29 3.85
C THR A 195 8.40 2.15 4.02
N ASP A 196 7.82 1.65 2.92
CA ASP A 196 6.85 0.55 2.94
C ASP A 196 7.47 -0.74 3.49
N THR A 197 8.71 -1.03 3.12
CA THR A 197 9.43 -2.22 3.60
C THR A 197 9.76 -2.10 5.09
N TYR A 198 10.22 -0.93 5.54
CA TYR A 198 10.44 -0.67 6.97
C TYR A 198 9.13 -0.82 7.76
N ALA A 199 8.01 -0.28 7.25
CA ALA A 199 6.71 -0.37 7.90
C ALA A 199 6.24 -1.82 8.02
N MET A 200 6.30 -2.60 6.93
CA MET A 200 5.92 -4.01 6.96
C MET A 200 6.81 -4.85 7.88
N ALA A 201 8.13 -4.60 7.86
CA ALA A 201 9.08 -5.27 8.73
C ALA A 201 8.82 -4.93 10.21
N GLY A 202 8.55 -3.67 10.53
CA GLY A 202 8.21 -3.23 11.89
C GLY A 202 6.98 -3.94 12.42
N MET A 203 5.89 -3.98 11.64
CA MET A 203 4.68 -4.74 11.98
C MET A 203 4.98 -6.24 12.21
N ALA A 204 5.71 -6.87 11.29
CA ALA A 204 6.02 -8.29 11.38
C ALA A 204 6.85 -8.64 12.63
N LEU A 205 7.91 -7.88 12.88
CA LEU A 205 8.81 -8.10 14.02
C LEU A 205 8.15 -7.76 15.35
N GLN A 206 7.29 -6.74 15.38
CA GLN A 206 6.49 -6.41 16.56
C GLN A 206 5.53 -7.55 16.91
N CYS A 207 4.85 -8.14 15.91
CA CYS A 207 4.03 -9.33 16.14
C CYS A 207 4.84 -10.48 16.74
N VAL A 208 6.04 -10.77 16.19
CA VAL A 208 6.92 -11.84 16.68
C VAL A 208 7.32 -11.61 18.14
N LYS A 209 7.64 -10.37 18.50
CA LYS A 209 7.91 -9.95 19.88
C LYS A 209 6.71 -10.21 20.78
N ASP A 210 5.52 -9.73 20.41
CA ASP A 210 4.30 -9.85 21.20
C ASP A 210 3.79 -11.28 21.33
N ALA A 211 4.12 -12.16 20.38
CA ALA A 211 3.80 -13.57 20.44
C ALA A 211 4.72 -14.36 21.39
N GLY A 212 5.76 -13.75 21.96
CA GLY A 212 6.77 -14.45 22.76
C GLY A 212 7.52 -15.52 21.95
N SER A 213 7.58 -15.37 20.62
CA SER A 213 8.25 -16.33 19.75
C SER A 213 9.75 -16.31 20.01
N HIS A 214 10.38 -17.49 20.09
CA HIS A 214 11.83 -17.55 20.24
C HIS A 214 12.53 -16.84 19.09
N VAL A 215 13.27 -15.79 19.45
CA VAL A 215 14.25 -15.13 18.58
C VAL A 215 15.66 -15.42 19.09
N GLN A 216 16.66 -15.38 18.20
CA GLN A 216 18.05 -15.66 18.57
C GLN A 216 18.56 -14.69 19.64
N ASN A 217 18.18 -13.41 19.52
CA ASN A 217 18.58 -12.36 20.43
C ASN A 217 17.43 -11.36 20.63
N ALA A 218 16.83 -11.35 21.82
CA ALA A 218 15.69 -10.49 22.14
C ALA A 218 16.10 -9.01 22.23
N ALA A 219 17.28 -8.71 22.78
CA ALA A 219 17.79 -7.34 22.87
C ALA A 219 18.09 -6.74 21.49
N GLU A 220 18.54 -7.58 20.55
CA GLU A 220 18.73 -7.18 19.17
C GLU A 220 17.40 -6.87 18.47
N LEU A 221 16.37 -7.69 18.69
CA LEU A 221 15.02 -7.41 18.18
C LEU A 221 14.50 -6.06 18.68
N ASP A 222 14.66 -5.76 19.97
CA ASP A 222 14.27 -4.47 20.55
C ASP A 222 15.01 -3.30 19.88
N THR A 223 16.32 -3.44 19.72
CA THR A 223 17.17 -2.44 19.07
C THR A 223 16.72 -2.20 17.62
N VAL A 224 16.43 -3.27 16.88
CA VAL A 224 15.95 -3.18 15.50
C VAL A 224 14.57 -2.53 15.43
N LEU A 225 13.64 -2.86 16.31
CA LEU A 225 12.32 -2.21 16.34
C LEU A 225 12.44 -0.70 16.60
N SER A 226 13.28 -0.29 17.56
CA SER A 226 13.57 1.13 17.79
C SER A 226 14.19 1.81 16.57
N LYS A 227 15.11 1.12 15.88
CA LYS A 227 15.72 1.62 14.64
C LYS A 227 14.70 1.79 13.51
N ILE A 228 13.81 0.82 13.32
CA ILE A 228 12.73 0.89 12.33
C ILE A 228 11.80 2.08 12.64
N GLN A 229 11.38 2.24 13.89
CA GLN A 229 10.57 3.38 14.31
C GLN A 229 11.26 4.71 14.00
N GLN A 230 12.55 4.85 14.33
CA GLN A 230 13.33 6.04 14.01
C GLN A 230 13.42 6.30 12.50
N LYS A 231 13.64 5.27 11.68
CA LYS A 231 13.68 5.40 10.22
C LYS A 231 12.35 5.88 9.64
N LEU A 232 11.22 5.35 10.13
CA LEU A 232 9.89 5.81 9.72
C LEU A 232 9.64 7.27 10.15
N LEU A 233 10.01 7.65 11.37
CA LEU A 233 9.83 9.04 11.81
C LEU A 233 10.75 10.00 11.04
N ALA A 234 11.97 9.58 10.72
CA ALA A 234 12.94 10.37 9.96
C ALA A 234 12.55 10.55 8.48
N SER A 235 11.73 9.65 7.91
CA SER A 235 11.20 9.82 6.56
C SER A 235 9.96 10.72 6.48
N ARG A 236 9.57 11.37 7.59
CA ARG A 236 8.50 12.36 7.61
C ARG A 236 8.91 13.64 6.87
N ARG A 237 8.11 14.01 5.89
CA ARG A 237 8.20 15.25 5.10
C ARG A 237 7.54 16.42 5.84
N ASN A 238 7.83 17.63 5.37
CA ASN A 238 7.28 18.87 5.92
C ASN A 238 5.75 18.97 5.77
N ASP A 239 5.17 18.27 4.80
CA ASP A 239 3.72 18.18 4.58
C ASP A 239 3.03 17.11 5.44
N GLY A 240 3.78 16.43 6.31
CA GLY A 240 3.26 15.42 7.24
C GLY A 240 3.30 13.99 6.71
N HIS A 241 3.53 13.78 5.41
CA HIS A 241 3.65 12.44 4.83
C HIS A 241 4.90 11.72 5.32
N ILE A 242 4.81 10.40 5.50
CA ILE A 242 5.96 9.55 5.84
C ILE A 242 6.37 8.77 4.59
N GLY A 243 7.55 9.09 4.05
CA GLY A 243 7.96 8.68 2.71
C GLY A 243 7.22 9.48 1.64
N ASN A 244 6.07 8.97 1.19
CA ASN A 244 5.20 9.64 0.23
C ASN A 244 3.71 9.42 0.58
N GLU A 245 2.83 9.96 -0.27
CA GLU A 245 1.38 9.95 -0.12
C GLU A 245 0.81 8.53 0.02
N PHE A 246 1.45 7.55 -0.63
CA PHE A 246 1.02 6.14 -0.69
C PHE A 246 1.69 5.25 0.37
N SER A 247 2.89 5.60 0.85
CA SER A 247 3.59 4.89 1.93
C SER A 247 3.11 5.27 3.33
N THR A 248 2.51 6.46 3.46
CA THR A 248 2.13 7.04 4.76
C THR A 248 1.15 6.15 5.52
N GLY A 249 0.21 5.50 4.83
CA GLY A 249 -0.75 4.57 5.44
C GLY A 249 -0.06 3.44 6.19
N LEU A 250 0.80 2.69 5.51
CA LEU A 250 1.54 1.59 6.14
C LEU A 250 2.47 2.07 7.24
N ALA A 251 3.15 3.21 7.06
CA ALA A 251 4.02 3.78 8.08
C ALA A 251 3.26 4.10 9.38
N VAL A 252 2.09 4.72 9.28
CA VAL A 252 1.23 4.98 10.45
C VAL A 252 0.74 3.68 11.08
N GLN A 253 0.31 2.69 10.28
CA GLN A 253 -0.06 1.36 10.81
C GLN A 253 1.09 0.74 11.61
N ALA A 254 2.32 0.81 11.10
CA ALA A 254 3.51 0.26 11.77
C ALA A 254 3.85 1.01 13.06
N LEU A 255 3.81 2.35 13.05
CA LEU A 255 4.05 3.15 14.25
C LEU A 255 3.05 2.82 15.36
N LEU A 256 1.74 2.75 15.03
CA LEU A 256 0.70 2.37 15.98
C LEU A 256 0.90 0.94 16.51
N ALA A 257 1.23 0.00 15.62
CA ALA A 257 1.54 -1.38 15.99
C ALA A 257 2.72 -1.48 16.96
N MET A 258 3.76 -0.66 16.77
CA MET A 258 4.95 -0.58 17.64
C MET A 258 4.73 0.27 18.90
N GLY A 259 3.50 0.71 19.17
CA GLY A 259 3.14 1.40 20.41
C GLY A 259 3.35 2.92 20.39
N ALA A 260 3.57 3.54 19.23
CA ALA A 260 3.59 4.99 19.12
C ALA A 260 2.20 5.58 19.48
N PRO A 261 2.14 6.67 20.26
CA PRO A 261 0.88 7.30 20.59
C PRO A 261 0.25 7.93 19.34
N VAL A 262 -1.08 7.93 19.28
CA VAL A 262 -1.86 8.50 18.16
C VAL A 262 -1.48 9.96 17.87
N SER A 263 -1.10 10.72 18.90
CA SER A 263 -0.64 12.11 18.77
C SER A 263 0.63 12.26 17.93
N GLU A 264 1.54 11.28 17.94
CA GLU A 264 2.76 11.30 17.13
C GLU A 264 2.46 11.09 15.65
N CYS A 265 1.35 10.44 15.33
CA CYS A 265 0.83 10.20 13.98
C CYS A 265 -0.14 11.29 13.50
N ALA A 266 -0.46 12.29 14.32
CA ALA A 266 -1.52 13.28 14.03
C ALA A 266 -1.30 14.01 12.69
N ALA A 267 -0.09 14.51 12.45
CA ALA A 267 0.24 15.21 11.21
C ALA A 267 0.10 14.32 9.98
N SER A 268 0.56 13.07 10.07
CA SER A 268 0.49 12.11 8.97
C SER A 268 -0.93 11.62 8.69
N MET A 269 -1.75 11.44 9.73
CA MET A 269 -3.17 11.16 9.56
C MET A 269 -3.88 12.32 8.86
N GLU A 270 -3.55 13.57 9.21
CA GLU A 270 -4.18 14.73 8.58
C GLU A 270 -3.76 14.92 7.12
N ALA A 271 -2.50 14.65 6.80
CA ALA A 271 -2.00 14.61 5.42
C ALA A 271 -2.79 13.58 4.58
N MET A 272 -2.97 12.36 5.10
CA MET A 272 -3.79 11.33 4.43
C MET A 272 -5.26 11.74 4.28
N ARG A 273 -5.86 12.42 5.27
CA ARG A 273 -7.25 12.92 5.14
C ARG A 273 -7.37 13.96 4.04
N THR A 274 -6.40 14.87 3.97
CA THR A 274 -6.33 15.89 2.93
C THR A 274 -6.24 15.25 1.55
N ASP A 275 -5.34 14.29 1.37
CA ASP A 275 -5.18 13.54 0.11
C ASP A 275 -6.42 12.73 -0.27
N ALA A 276 -7.05 12.07 0.71
CA ALA A 276 -8.28 11.33 0.50
C ALA A 276 -9.43 12.25 0.02
N ARG A 277 -9.60 13.43 0.64
CA ARG A 277 -10.61 14.43 0.23
C ARG A 277 -10.34 14.99 -1.16
N ASN A 278 -9.07 15.08 -1.55
CA ASN A 278 -8.66 15.54 -2.87
C ASN A 278 -8.70 14.43 -3.93
N ASN A 279 -9.25 13.26 -3.62
CA ASN A 279 -9.27 12.08 -4.51
C ASN A 279 -7.86 11.69 -5.00
N ARG A 280 -6.85 11.79 -4.13
CA ARG A 280 -5.50 11.30 -4.44
C ARG A 280 -5.47 9.77 -4.51
N TYR A 281 -6.25 9.11 -3.66
CA TYR A 281 -6.33 7.65 -3.59
C TYR A 281 -7.44 7.11 -4.50
N ASN A 282 -7.20 7.10 -5.82
CA ASN A 282 -8.16 6.55 -6.79
C ASN A 282 -8.02 5.03 -6.98
N ASN A 283 -6.85 4.49 -6.64
CA ASN A 283 -6.56 3.07 -6.72
C ASN A 283 -7.11 2.35 -5.47
N ALA A 284 -7.92 1.31 -5.65
CA ALA A 284 -8.49 0.55 -4.53
C ALA A 284 -7.41 -0.06 -3.61
N MET A 285 -6.27 -0.45 -4.17
CA MET A 285 -5.12 -0.93 -3.39
C MET A 285 -4.55 0.18 -2.50
N ALA A 286 -4.43 1.41 -3.00
CA ALA A 286 -3.97 2.56 -2.21
C ALA A 286 -4.93 2.83 -1.03
N ILE A 287 -6.24 2.87 -1.30
CA ILE A 287 -7.25 3.04 -0.24
C ILE A 287 -7.13 1.91 0.79
N SER A 288 -6.91 0.66 0.35
CA SER A 288 -6.79 -0.49 1.26
C SER A 288 -5.62 -0.40 2.26
N GLN A 289 -4.58 0.37 1.94
CA GLN A 289 -3.42 0.57 2.83
C GLN A 289 -3.54 1.82 3.70
N VAL A 290 -4.34 2.80 3.28
CA VAL A 290 -4.56 4.05 4.02
C VAL A 290 -5.71 3.92 5.02
N LEU A 291 -6.80 3.24 4.64
CA LEU A 291 -8.02 3.17 5.44
C LEU A 291 -7.82 2.59 6.85
N PRO A 292 -7.08 1.48 7.06
CA PRO A 292 -6.84 0.98 8.41
C PRO A 292 -6.15 2.02 9.29
N ALA A 293 -5.17 2.75 8.76
CA ALA A 293 -4.42 3.77 9.50
C ALA A 293 -5.30 4.95 9.92
N LEU A 294 -6.18 5.44 9.01
CA LEU A 294 -7.13 6.51 9.30
C LEU A 294 -8.11 6.12 10.43
N GLN A 295 -8.40 4.84 10.56
CA GLN A 295 -9.19 4.26 11.63
C GLN A 295 -8.37 3.76 12.82
N GLN A 296 -7.08 4.13 12.89
CA GLN A 296 -6.15 3.79 13.98
C GLN A 296 -5.97 2.27 14.18
N LYS A 297 -6.08 1.50 13.10
CA LYS A 297 -5.86 0.06 13.06
C LYS A 297 -4.62 -0.27 12.24
N SER A 298 -4.14 -1.51 12.39
CA SER A 298 -3.04 -2.04 11.60
C SER A 298 -3.33 -3.48 11.20
N TYR A 299 -2.49 -4.05 10.34
CA TYR A 299 -2.55 -5.48 10.04
C TYR A 299 -2.33 -6.38 11.27
N LEU A 300 -1.71 -5.89 12.37
CA LEU A 300 -1.60 -6.65 13.61
C LEU A 300 -2.95 -6.81 14.32
N THR A 301 -3.88 -5.87 14.11
CA THR A 301 -5.25 -5.94 14.66
C THR A 301 -5.98 -7.22 14.21
N VAL A 302 -5.59 -7.82 13.09
CA VAL A 302 -6.13 -9.10 12.61
C VAL A 302 -5.93 -10.23 13.62
N LYS A 303 -4.86 -10.20 14.44
CA LYS A 303 -4.56 -11.24 15.44
C LYS A 303 -5.70 -11.41 16.45
N SER A 304 -6.35 -10.32 16.81
CA SER A 304 -7.43 -10.27 17.81
C SER A 304 -8.78 -9.88 17.19
N LYS A 305 -8.96 -9.99 15.88
CA LYS A 305 -10.26 -9.69 15.25
C LYS A 305 -11.27 -10.75 15.63
N GLU A 306 -12.40 -10.29 16.18
CA GLU A 306 -13.60 -11.09 16.42
C GLU A 306 -14.68 -10.61 15.45
N CYS A 307 -15.29 -11.51 14.70
CA CYS A 307 -16.36 -11.22 13.72
C CYS A 307 -17.73 -11.38 14.39
N LEU A 308 -17.91 -10.63 15.48
CA LEU A 308 -19.10 -10.65 16.32
C LEU A 308 -19.71 -9.25 16.31
N ASN A 309 -21.02 -9.16 16.11
CA ASN A 309 -21.77 -7.90 16.12
C ASN A 309 -21.18 -6.83 15.17
N ASP A 310 -20.70 -7.24 13.99
CA ASP A 310 -20.20 -6.31 12.98
C ASP A 310 -21.32 -5.36 12.53
N ASP A 311 -21.00 -4.08 12.38
CA ASP A 311 -21.93 -3.04 11.92
C ASP A 311 -22.17 -3.17 10.41
N ASP A 312 -23.29 -3.81 10.06
CA ASP A 312 -23.73 -4.07 8.68
C ASP A 312 -24.69 -3.00 8.15
N THR A 313 -24.39 -1.72 8.39
CA THR A 313 -25.24 -0.59 7.98
C THR A 313 -24.76 0.12 6.72
N LEU A 314 -23.62 -0.28 6.15
CA LEU A 314 -23.05 0.40 4.98
C LEU A 314 -23.80 0.01 3.70
N VAL A 315 -24.58 0.94 3.16
CA VAL A 315 -25.33 0.75 1.91
C VAL A 315 -24.69 1.57 0.79
N LEU A 316 -24.55 0.96 -0.38
CA LEU A 316 -24.16 1.66 -1.61
C LEU A 316 -25.37 2.35 -2.23
N GLU A 317 -25.28 3.66 -2.47
CA GLU A 317 -26.26 4.32 -3.33
C GLU A 317 -26.09 3.86 -4.78
N PRO A 318 -27.20 3.75 -5.55
CA PRO A 318 -27.16 3.52 -6.98
C PRO A 318 -26.22 4.52 -7.66
N ILE A 319 -25.42 4.03 -8.61
CA ILE A 319 -24.57 4.89 -9.42
C ILE A 319 -25.45 5.62 -10.42
N ASP A 320 -25.55 6.95 -10.31
CA ASP A 320 -26.04 7.75 -11.41
C ASP A 320 -25.00 7.69 -12.54
N PRO A 321 -25.39 7.29 -13.77
CA PRO A 321 -24.45 7.15 -14.88
C PRO A 321 -23.89 8.53 -15.25
N MET A 322 -22.73 8.86 -14.69
CA MET A 322 -21.99 10.04 -15.07
C MET A 322 -21.25 9.75 -16.38
N VAL A 323 -21.69 10.39 -17.47
CA VAL A 323 -20.96 10.40 -18.73
C VAL A 323 -19.77 11.36 -18.57
N VAL A 324 -18.61 10.82 -18.23
CA VAL A 324 -17.36 11.59 -18.27
C VAL A 324 -17.00 11.80 -19.74
N LEU A 325 -17.33 12.98 -20.26
CA LEU A 325 -16.93 13.36 -21.60
C LEU A 325 -15.41 13.61 -21.63
N PRO A 326 -14.67 13.00 -22.57
CA PRO A 326 -13.26 13.29 -22.75
C PRO A 326 -13.06 14.80 -22.93
N SER A 327 -12.00 15.34 -22.30
CA SER A 327 -11.62 16.73 -22.53
C SER A 327 -11.44 16.98 -24.03
N GLN A 328 -12.08 18.03 -24.56
CA GLN A 328 -11.85 18.46 -25.94
C GLN A 328 -10.44 19.04 -26.13
N THR A 329 -9.86 19.57 -25.05
CA THR A 329 -8.48 20.05 -25.03
C THR A 329 -7.53 18.86 -25.04
N LYS A 330 -6.60 18.85 -26.01
CA LYS A 330 -5.51 17.88 -26.11
C LYS A 330 -4.19 18.49 -25.62
N VAL A 331 -3.32 17.64 -25.11
CA VAL A 331 -1.97 17.98 -24.66
C VAL A 331 -0.97 17.03 -25.32
N THR A 332 0.20 17.56 -25.66
CA THR A 332 1.28 16.80 -26.30
C THR A 332 2.13 16.10 -25.26
N VAL A 333 2.28 14.79 -25.41
CA VAL A 333 3.12 13.97 -24.52
C VAL A 333 4.28 13.42 -25.34
N THR A 334 5.50 13.66 -24.88
CA THR A 334 6.69 13.03 -25.44
C THR A 334 7.12 11.90 -24.53
N VAL A 335 7.18 10.67 -25.06
CA VAL A 335 7.64 9.50 -24.33
C VAL A 335 9.04 9.14 -24.79
N GLU A 336 9.99 9.19 -23.87
CA GLU A 336 11.36 8.71 -24.04
C GLU A 336 11.49 7.30 -23.46
N VAL A 337 11.83 6.34 -24.29
CA VAL A 337 12.14 4.97 -23.87
C VAL A 337 13.65 4.82 -23.80
N VAL A 338 14.18 4.54 -22.61
CA VAL A 338 15.61 4.30 -22.37
C VAL A 338 15.82 2.83 -22.03
N THR A 339 16.51 2.10 -22.90
CA THR A 339 16.81 0.68 -22.74
C THR A 339 17.90 0.45 -21.69
N SER A 340 18.10 -0.81 -21.27
CA SER A 340 19.19 -1.14 -20.33
C SER A 340 20.59 -0.85 -20.87
N SER A 341 20.76 -0.80 -22.20
CA SER A 341 22.02 -0.39 -22.85
C SER A 341 22.25 1.13 -22.86
N GLY A 342 21.26 1.92 -22.43
CA GLY A 342 21.29 3.38 -22.50
C GLY A 342 20.86 3.96 -23.85
N ALA A 343 20.44 3.12 -24.80
CA ALA A 343 19.86 3.61 -26.05
C ALA A 343 18.50 4.26 -25.77
N ALA A 344 18.25 5.41 -26.40
CA ALA A 344 17.04 6.19 -26.20
C ALA A 344 16.24 6.30 -27.51
N ALA A 345 14.92 6.12 -27.42
CA ALA A 345 13.98 6.37 -28.50
C ALA A 345 12.90 7.34 -28.02
N LEU A 346 12.52 8.28 -28.89
CA LEU A 346 11.51 9.30 -28.59
C LEU A 346 10.27 9.08 -29.44
N TYR A 347 9.12 9.16 -28.78
CA TYR A 347 7.81 9.08 -29.41
C TYR A 347 6.96 10.26 -28.93
N SER A 348 5.98 10.67 -29.73
CA SER A 348 5.11 11.77 -29.34
C SER A 348 3.69 11.54 -29.82
N VAL A 349 2.73 11.91 -28.98
CA VAL A 349 1.30 11.79 -29.24
C VAL A 349 0.54 12.92 -28.58
N GLU A 350 -0.59 13.31 -29.15
CA GLU A 350 -1.58 14.17 -28.49
C GLU A 350 -2.65 13.32 -27.83
N VAL A 351 -2.92 13.61 -26.55
CA VAL A 351 -3.94 12.93 -25.74
C VAL A 351 -4.91 13.96 -25.16
N PRO A 352 -6.20 13.61 -24.94
CA PRO A 352 -7.09 14.45 -24.15
C PRO A 352 -6.48 14.78 -22.78
N LYS A 353 -6.66 16.02 -22.33
CA LYS A 353 -6.26 16.43 -20.97
C LYS A 353 -6.97 15.54 -19.94
N GLY A 354 -6.21 15.04 -18.96
CA GLY A 354 -6.68 14.14 -17.91
C GLY A 354 -6.60 12.65 -18.29
N SER A 355 -6.13 12.30 -19.49
CA SER A 355 -5.84 10.91 -19.84
C SER A 355 -4.76 10.33 -18.93
N SER A 356 -4.86 9.04 -18.64
CA SER A 356 -3.83 8.25 -17.97
C SER A 356 -2.60 8.06 -18.85
N LEU A 357 -1.46 7.77 -18.24
CA LEU A 357 -0.27 7.35 -18.98
C LEU A 357 -0.53 6.09 -19.81
N LEU A 358 -1.30 5.13 -19.31
CA LEU A 358 -1.66 3.91 -20.02
C LEU A 358 -2.42 4.20 -21.32
N GLU A 359 -3.37 5.12 -21.31
CA GLU A 359 -4.08 5.56 -22.51
C GLU A 359 -3.13 6.23 -23.51
N ALA A 360 -2.18 7.04 -23.03
CA ALA A 360 -1.15 7.64 -23.88
C ALA A 360 -0.25 6.57 -24.53
N LEU A 361 0.19 5.56 -23.78
CA LEU A 361 0.96 4.43 -24.33
C LEU A 361 0.14 3.63 -25.34
N GLY A 362 -1.16 3.44 -25.09
CA GLY A 362 -2.10 2.81 -26.03
C GLY A 362 -2.21 3.56 -27.35
N LEU A 363 -2.33 4.89 -27.29
CA LEU A 363 -2.37 5.74 -28.48
C LEU A 363 -1.02 5.73 -29.24
N LEU A 364 0.11 5.72 -28.54
CA LEU A 364 1.44 5.58 -29.14
C LEU A 364 1.57 4.25 -29.89
N LYS A 365 1.12 3.14 -29.28
CA LYS A 365 1.16 1.80 -29.90
C LYS A 365 0.38 1.75 -31.22
N MET A 366 -0.69 2.55 -31.35
CA MET A 366 -1.48 2.64 -32.58
C MET A 366 -0.89 3.59 -33.63
N LYS A 367 -0.29 4.71 -33.21
CA LYS A 367 0.08 5.82 -34.12
C LYS A 367 1.56 5.84 -34.50
N ASN A 368 2.44 5.25 -33.68
CA ASN A 368 3.88 5.35 -33.86
C ASN A 368 4.46 3.98 -34.18
N VAL A 369 4.93 3.83 -35.43
CA VAL A 369 5.62 2.62 -35.87
C VAL A 369 6.84 2.38 -34.98
N GLY A 370 6.94 1.16 -34.45
CA GLY A 370 8.05 0.75 -33.59
C GLY A 370 7.89 1.07 -32.10
N PHE A 371 6.80 1.71 -31.67
CA PHE A 371 6.45 1.75 -30.25
C PHE A 371 5.59 0.53 -29.88
N THR A 372 6.08 -0.30 -28.97
CA THR A 372 5.31 -1.41 -28.41
C THR A 372 5.44 -1.44 -26.90
N PHE A 373 4.41 -1.96 -26.23
CA PHE A 373 4.48 -2.25 -24.80
C PHE A 373 3.53 -3.39 -24.45
N ASP A 374 3.85 -4.08 -23.36
CA ASP A 374 3.00 -5.06 -22.69
C ASP A 374 3.03 -4.87 -21.17
N LYS A 375 2.03 -5.47 -20.52
CA LYS A 375 1.75 -5.30 -19.09
C LYS A 375 1.49 -6.65 -18.43
N GLU A 376 1.82 -6.72 -17.15
CA GLU A 376 1.46 -7.83 -16.25
C GLU A 376 0.40 -7.34 -15.25
N SER A 377 -0.52 -8.22 -14.86
CA SER A 377 -1.51 -7.88 -13.83
C SER A 377 -0.85 -7.85 -12.45
N SER A 378 -1.26 -6.91 -11.60
CA SER A 378 -0.85 -6.84 -10.20
C SER A 378 -1.99 -6.34 -9.32
N LEU A 379 -1.85 -6.47 -7.99
CA LEU A 379 -2.82 -5.93 -7.04
C LEU A 379 -2.95 -4.41 -7.11
N TRP A 380 -1.94 -3.71 -7.62
CA TRP A 380 -1.94 -2.26 -7.87
C TRP A 380 -2.46 -1.88 -9.26
N GLY A 381 -2.91 -2.84 -10.05
CA GLY A 381 -3.29 -2.64 -11.46
C GLY A 381 -2.18 -3.08 -12.43
N PRO A 382 -2.22 -2.65 -13.70
CA PRO A 382 -1.27 -3.12 -14.70
C PRO A 382 0.15 -2.60 -14.45
N PHE A 383 1.08 -3.53 -14.31
CA PHE A 383 2.50 -3.29 -14.17
C PHE A 383 3.17 -3.33 -15.55
N LEU A 384 3.90 -2.27 -15.91
CA LEU A 384 4.58 -2.18 -17.20
C LEU A 384 5.78 -3.13 -17.24
N SER A 385 5.73 -4.16 -18.07
CA SER A 385 6.73 -5.25 -18.10
C SER A 385 7.59 -5.25 -19.34
N VAL A 386 7.05 -4.88 -20.51
CA VAL A 386 7.78 -4.83 -21.78
C VAL A 386 7.59 -3.47 -22.43
N VAL A 387 8.66 -2.88 -22.95
CA VAL A 387 8.61 -1.71 -23.84
C VAL A 387 9.59 -1.94 -24.99
N ASN A 388 9.14 -1.73 -26.23
CA ASN A 388 9.91 -1.90 -27.45
C ASN A 388 10.60 -3.28 -27.55
N GLY A 389 9.92 -4.33 -27.08
CA GLY A 389 10.43 -5.71 -27.08
C GLY A 389 11.44 -6.02 -25.96
N GLU A 390 11.89 -5.04 -25.18
CA GLU A 390 12.74 -5.28 -24.02
C GLU A 390 11.88 -5.54 -22.77
N GLN A 391 12.11 -6.68 -22.13
CA GLN A 391 11.41 -7.05 -20.92
C GLN A 391 12.22 -6.70 -19.67
N ALA A 392 11.51 -6.16 -18.67
CA ALA A 392 12.02 -5.92 -17.34
C ALA A 392 11.31 -6.85 -16.36
N ARG A 393 12.06 -7.76 -15.72
CA ARG A 393 11.54 -8.74 -14.77
C ARG A 393 12.24 -8.63 -13.43
N GLN A 394 11.50 -8.94 -12.37
CA GLN A 394 12.03 -9.02 -11.01
C GLN A 394 13.17 -10.04 -10.87
N SER A 395 13.12 -11.17 -11.59
CA SER A 395 14.19 -12.18 -11.62
C SER A 395 15.55 -11.59 -12.02
N ASP A 396 15.52 -10.60 -12.92
CA ASP A 396 16.69 -9.95 -13.48
C ASP A 396 17.05 -8.67 -12.73
N ARG A 397 16.31 -8.37 -11.65
CA ARG A 397 16.36 -7.09 -10.92
C ARG A 397 16.09 -5.87 -11.81
N ARG A 398 15.28 -6.03 -12.85
CA ARG A 398 14.98 -4.95 -13.80
C ARG A 398 13.52 -4.54 -13.68
N TYR A 399 13.27 -3.25 -13.84
CA TYR A 399 11.93 -2.68 -13.94
C TYR A 399 11.94 -1.44 -14.84
N TRP A 400 10.77 -1.08 -15.35
CA TRP A 400 10.57 0.18 -16.05
C TRP A 400 10.32 1.29 -15.03
N HIS A 401 11.35 2.10 -14.78
CA HIS A 401 11.22 3.31 -13.97
C HIS A 401 10.47 4.39 -14.76
N LEU A 402 9.45 4.97 -14.12
CA LEU A 402 8.60 6.00 -14.71
C LEU A 402 8.94 7.36 -14.11
N SER A 403 9.13 8.36 -14.95
CA SER A 403 9.32 9.74 -14.51
C SER A 403 8.62 10.72 -15.45
N SER A 404 8.17 11.86 -14.91
CA SER A 404 7.68 13.00 -15.68
C SER A 404 8.60 14.19 -15.46
N ASP A 405 9.11 14.78 -16.54
CA ASP A 405 10.03 15.92 -16.55
C ASP A 405 11.22 15.73 -15.59
N GLY A 406 11.75 14.50 -15.54
CA GLY A 406 12.89 14.12 -14.70
C GLY A 406 12.54 13.78 -13.24
N THR A 407 11.28 13.93 -12.83
CA THR A 407 10.80 13.58 -11.49
C THR A 407 10.15 12.19 -11.50
N ALA A 408 10.61 11.31 -10.61
CA ALA A 408 10.03 9.96 -10.46
C ALA A 408 8.54 10.02 -10.15
N LEU A 409 7.75 9.18 -10.82
CA LEU A 409 6.32 9.07 -10.54
C LEU A 409 6.06 8.30 -9.25
N SER A 410 5.09 8.77 -8.48
CA SER A 410 4.55 8.07 -7.30
C SER A 410 3.38 7.14 -7.65
N GLU A 411 2.94 7.13 -8.91
CA GLU A 411 1.73 6.44 -9.39
C GLU A 411 2.05 5.56 -10.60
N GLY A 412 1.24 4.51 -10.78
CA GLY A 412 1.35 3.61 -11.92
C GLY A 412 0.78 4.21 -13.22
N VAL A 413 0.94 3.46 -14.32
CA VAL A 413 0.53 3.93 -15.65
C VAL A 413 -0.98 4.20 -15.77
N THR A 414 -1.83 3.52 -15.00
CA THR A 414 -3.29 3.73 -15.02
C THR A 414 -3.71 4.96 -14.22
N ASP A 415 -3.02 5.22 -13.11
CA ASP A 415 -3.43 6.20 -12.11
C ASP A 415 -2.89 7.60 -12.43
N PHE A 416 -1.65 7.69 -12.92
CA PHE A 416 -1.02 8.96 -13.26
C PHE A 416 -1.74 9.66 -14.42
N LYS A 417 -2.20 10.90 -14.18
CA LYS A 417 -2.94 11.73 -15.15
C LYS A 417 -2.05 12.76 -15.83
N ILE A 418 -2.34 12.99 -17.11
CA ILE A 418 -1.60 13.92 -17.97
C ILE A 418 -2.43 15.20 -18.17
N ASP A 419 -2.04 16.26 -17.47
CA ASP A 419 -2.79 17.53 -17.48
C ASP A 419 -2.16 18.64 -18.34
N ALA A 420 -0.90 18.47 -18.72
CA ALA A 420 -0.14 19.45 -19.48
C ALA A 420 0.83 18.74 -20.45
N ALA A 421 1.44 19.52 -21.33
CA ALA A 421 2.53 19.02 -22.15
C ALA A 421 3.73 18.70 -21.26
N GLN A 422 4.25 17.47 -21.37
CA GLN A 422 5.32 16.97 -20.51
C GLN A 422 6.10 15.85 -21.19
N LYS A 423 7.31 15.61 -20.72
CA LYS A 423 8.16 14.49 -21.13
C LYS A 423 8.05 13.35 -20.12
N ILE A 424 7.56 12.20 -20.56
CA ILE A 424 7.58 10.96 -19.78
C ILE A 424 8.81 10.15 -20.17
N THR A 425 9.61 9.73 -19.19
CA THR A 425 10.71 8.80 -19.43
C THR A 425 10.40 7.43 -18.84
N LEU A 426 10.43 6.40 -19.70
CA LEU A 426 10.35 4.98 -19.37
C LEU A 426 11.77 4.41 -19.43
N LYS A 427 12.40 4.18 -18.27
CA LYS A 427 13.80 3.75 -18.21
C LYS A 427 13.93 2.36 -17.62
N ASN A 428 14.46 1.41 -18.39
CA ASN A 428 14.77 0.08 -17.89
C ASN A 428 15.98 0.16 -16.94
N THR A 429 15.74 -0.05 -15.65
CA THR A 429 16.70 0.21 -14.57
C THR A 429 16.87 -1.01 -13.69
N ILE A 430 18.08 -1.18 -13.13
CA ILE A 430 18.40 -2.19 -12.11
C ILE A 430 18.23 -1.64 -10.69
N TYR A 431 17.89 -2.50 -9.73
CA TYR A 431 17.79 -2.14 -8.31
C TYR A 431 18.37 -3.21 -7.42
#